data_AF-A0AA39XK33-F1
#
_entry.id   AF-A0AA39XK33-F1
#
_cell.length_a   1.000
_cell.length_b   1.000
_cell.length_c   1.000
_cell.angle_alpha   90.00
_cell.angle_beta   90.00
_cell.angle_gamma   90.00
#
_symmetry.space_group_name_H-M   'P 1'
#
loop_
_entity.id
_entity.type
_entity.pdbx_description
1 polymer ?
#
loop_
_entity_poly.entity_id
_entity_poly.type
_entity_poly.pdbx_seq_one_letter_code
_entity_poly.pdbx_strand_id
1 'polypeptide(L)'
;MILLGRAEQRQQVLSALEQAGEDERDCPDDNDGHPDHQEAAEHSIVETKCPSSTPGADKLYSPAPVKYVNRCLTGDIDTPKFMGAPRPELDRAWHDLLEATMIRYTDDELLLANNATPVRHEDGGYAGGLGISHSLHCLKRLKQYIHPDYYYNHETQDWAELYSHVDHCPESLRQEILCSADANVYTPQWTAHSRVKPTVRVPRPHACVDWAALHGWMQGRAARLDDMVGPPYSLYDGKGEGTGHGEGGGRWDVSCGVVGLSCLGSAVVFVVAVGTRFF
;
A
#
# COMPACT_ATOMS: atom_id res chain seq x y z
N MET A 1 14.07 -29.98 40.07
CA MET A 1 14.92 -28.77 40.18
C MET A 1 14.72 -27.78 39.02
N ILE A 2 13.50 -27.67 38.44
CA ILE A 2 13.18 -26.76 37.30
C ILE A 2 12.05 -25.78 37.66
N LEU A 3 11.32 -26.01 38.76
CA LEU A 3 10.20 -25.15 39.20
C LEU A 3 10.64 -23.95 40.05
N LEU A 4 11.86 -23.93 40.58
CA LEU A 4 12.38 -22.82 41.39
C LEU A 4 12.84 -21.62 40.53
N GLY A 5 13.38 -21.84 39.32
CA GLY A 5 13.88 -20.75 38.47
C GLY A 5 12.80 -19.89 37.80
N ARG A 6 11.56 -20.40 37.65
CA ARG A 6 10.45 -19.63 37.06
C ARG A 6 9.82 -18.62 38.03
N ALA A 7 9.94 -18.86 39.34
CA ALA A 7 9.45 -17.94 40.35
C ALA A 7 10.39 -16.72 40.48
N GLU A 8 11.71 -16.94 40.43
CA GLU A 8 12.70 -15.85 40.44
C GLU A 8 12.62 -14.97 39.19
N GLN A 9 12.44 -15.57 38.01
CA GLN A 9 12.21 -14.80 36.77
C GLN A 9 10.93 -13.96 36.80
N ARG A 10 9.85 -14.46 37.41
CA ARG A 10 8.60 -13.71 37.56
C ARG A 10 8.73 -12.53 38.53
N GLN A 11 9.50 -12.70 39.60
CA GLN A 11 9.76 -11.64 40.57
C GLN A 11 10.64 -10.51 39.96
N GLN A 12 11.63 -10.87 39.12
CA GLN A 12 12.48 -9.90 38.42
C GLN A 12 11.70 -9.06 37.39
N VAL A 13 10.76 -9.67 36.66
CA VAL A 13 9.93 -8.94 35.68
C VAL A 13 8.96 -7.98 36.37
N LEU A 14 8.38 -8.37 37.51
CA LEU A 14 7.47 -7.48 38.26
C LEU A 14 8.21 -6.29 38.88
N SER A 15 9.43 -6.50 39.41
CA SER A 15 10.28 -5.42 39.93
C SER A 15 10.73 -4.43 38.84
N ALA A 16 10.96 -4.90 37.61
CA ALA A 16 11.32 -4.04 36.48
C ALA A 16 10.14 -3.18 35.99
N LEU A 17 8.90 -3.69 36.10
CA LEU A 17 7.69 -2.95 35.74
C LEU A 17 7.30 -1.90 36.79
N GLU A 18 7.58 -2.15 38.08
CA GLU A 18 7.41 -1.13 39.13
C GLU A 18 8.44 0.01 39.01
N GLN A 19 9.68 -0.29 38.59
CA GLN A 19 10.69 0.75 38.32
C GLN A 19 10.41 1.59 37.07
N ALA A 20 9.70 1.03 36.08
CA ALA A 20 9.31 1.76 34.87
C ALA A 20 8.09 2.67 35.06
N GLY A 21 7.35 2.52 36.17
CA GLY A 21 6.14 3.29 36.48
C GLY A 21 6.34 4.57 37.29
N GLU A 22 7.58 4.92 37.67
CA GLU A 22 7.87 6.10 38.50
C GLU A 22 8.45 7.30 37.73
N ASP A 23 8.73 7.17 36.43
CA ASP A 23 9.42 8.20 35.61
C ASP A 23 8.49 8.94 34.62
N GLU A 24 7.17 8.93 34.88
CA GLU A 24 6.16 9.59 34.04
C GLU A 24 5.53 10.79 34.77
N ARG A 25 6.36 11.74 35.22
CA ARG A 25 5.92 13.04 35.74
C ARG A 25 6.75 14.17 35.15
N ASP A 26 6.01 15.15 34.61
CA ASP A 26 6.41 16.46 34.06
C ASP A 26 7.08 16.48 32.68
N CYS A 27 6.26 16.73 31.64
CA CYS A 27 6.67 17.55 30.51
C CYS A 27 5.90 18.88 30.58
N PRO A 28 6.57 20.03 30.79
CA PRO A 28 5.93 21.33 30.76
C PRO A 28 5.60 21.76 29.32
N ASP A 29 4.42 22.38 29.16
CA ASP A 29 4.01 23.13 27.97
C ASP A 29 4.91 24.37 27.81
N ASP A 30 5.92 24.31 26.96
CA ASP A 30 6.72 25.49 26.59
C ASP A 30 6.16 26.10 25.30
N ASN A 31 5.17 26.97 25.50
CA ASN A 31 4.71 27.95 24.54
C ASN A 31 5.43 29.27 24.85
N ASP A 32 6.63 29.48 24.28
CA ASP A 32 7.36 30.74 24.41
C ASP A 32 7.78 31.30 23.04
N GLY A 33 7.31 32.51 22.76
CA GLY A 33 7.55 33.23 21.51
C GLY A 33 8.91 33.93 21.44
N HIS A 34 9.46 34.01 20.22
CA HIS A 34 10.44 35.02 19.79
C HIS A 34 10.40 35.18 18.25
N PRO A 35 10.95 36.28 17.67
CA PRO A 35 10.19 37.24 16.88
C PRO A 35 10.49 37.19 15.37
N ASP A 36 9.67 37.94 14.63
CA ASP A 36 9.69 38.20 13.19
C ASP A 36 11.08 38.18 12.53
N HIS A 37 11.22 37.28 11.54
CA HIS A 37 12.05 37.53 10.38
C HIS A 37 11.24 37.31 9.09
N GLN A 38 11.40 38.30 8.23
CA GLN A 38 10.58 38.71 7.11
C GLN A 38 10.73 37.80 5.87
N GLU A 39 9.57 37.42 5.31
CA GLU A 39 9.24 37.41 3.88
C GLU A 39 10.11 36.57 2.93
N ALA A 40 9.70 35.30 2.75
CA ALA A 40 9.82 34.59 1.47
C ALA A 40 8.45 33.98 1.14
N ALA A 41 7.96 34.25 -0.07
CA ALA A 41 6.67 33.77 -0.55
C ALA A 41 6.70 32.24 -0.76
N GLU A 42 6.39 31.48 0.28
CA GLU A 42 6.16 30.05 0.21
C GLU A 42 4.70 29.79 -0.19
N HIS A 43 4.50 29.06 -1.28
CA HIS A 43 3.22 28.42 -1.57
C HIS A 43 2.96 27.41 -0.45
N SER A 44 2.20 27.83 0.57
CA SER A 44 1.74 27.01 1.68
C SER A 44 1.14 25.72 1.14
N ILE A 45 1.83 24.61 1.38
CA ILE A 45 1.19 23.30 1.48
C ILE A 45 0.19 23.48 2.62
N VAL A 46 -1.10 23.51 2.32
CA VAL A 46 -2.11 23.53 3.37
C VAL A 46 -1.99 22.19 4.08
N GLU A 47 -1.34 22.17 5.24
CA GLU A 47 -1.37 21.00 6.13
C GLU A 47 -2.82 20.77 6.52
N THR A 48 -3.46 19.79 5.90
CA THR A 48 -4.81 19.38 6.26
C THR A 48 -4.76 18.77 7.66
N LYS A 49 -4.98 19.59 8.69
CA LYS A 49 -5.01 19.13 10.08
C LYS A 49 -6.17 18.16 10.25
N CYS A 50 -5.88 16.96 10.76
CA CYS A 50 -6.91 15.96 11.06
C CYS A 50 -7.92 16.54 12.09
N PRO A 51 -9.24 16.35 11.89
CA PRO A 51 -10.25 16.78 12.85
C PRO A 51 -10.10 16.03 14.19
N SER A 52 -10.64 16.61 15.27
CA SER A 52 -10.56 16.04 16.63
C SER A 52 -11.15 14.63 16.72
N SER A 53 -10.59 13.79 17.61
CA SER A 53 -11.02 12.41 17.89
C SER A 53 -12.39 12.29 18.61
N THR A 54 -13.21 13.35 18.55
CA THR A 54 -14.52 13.41 19.19
C THR A 54 -15.53 12.51 18.47
N PRO A 55 -16.43 11.81 19.20
CA PRO A 55 -17.51 11.05 18.57
C PRO A 55 -18.39 11.91 17.65
N GLY A 56 -18.84 11.35 16.52
CA GLY A 56 -19.76 12.01 15.59
C GLY A 56 -19.13 12.55 14.30
N ALA A 57 -17.99 11.99 13.85
CA ALA A 57 -17.38 12.37 12.59
C ALA A 57 -18.23 11.93 11.37
N ASP A 58 -18.35 12.82 10.38
CA ASP A 58 -18.94 12.52 9.09
C ASP A 58 -17.94 11.83 8.16
N LYS A 59 -18.44 10.98 7.27
CA LYS A 59 -17.62 10.43 6.19
C LYS A 59 -17.26 11.56 5.22
N LEU A 60 -15.99 11.65 4.86
CA LEU A 60 -15.54 12.55 3.80
C LEU A 60 -16.28 12.24 2.49
N TYR A 61 -16.46 13.28 1.68
CA TYR A 61 -17.09 13.15 0.37
C TYR A 61 -16.29 12.18 -0.52
N SER A 62 -17.03 11.32 -1.23
CA SER A 62 -16.48 10.51 -2.32
C SER A 62 -17.48 10.51 -3.47
N PRO A 63 -17.03 10.71 -4.73
CA PRO A 63 -17.91 10.64 -5.89
C PRO A 63 -18.26 9.20 -6.30
N ALA A 64 -17.67 8.19 -5.63
CA ALA A 64 -17.87 6.79 -5.99
C ALA A 64 -19.32 6.34 -5.75
N PRO A 65 -19.99 5.70 -6.73
CA PRO A 65 -21.35 5.21 -6.59
C PRO A 65 -21.36 3.86 -5.84
N VAL A 66 -21.06 3.90 -4.54
CA VAL A 66 -20.94 2.70 -3.71
C VAL A 66 -22.28 1.99 -3.57
N LYS A 67 -22.32 0.73 -4.03
CA LYS A 67 -23.42 -0.21 -3.81
C LYS A 67 -22.94 -1.35 -2.93
N TYR A 68 -23.87 -1.96 -2.20
CA TYR A 68 -23.57 -3.10 -1.34
C TYR A 68 -24.29 -4.35 -1.82
N VAL A 69 -23.62 -5.49 -1.68
CA VAL A 69 -24.12 -6.83 -1.96
C VAL A 69 -23.78 -7.75 -0.79
N ASN A 70 -24.68 -8.67 -0.48
CA ASN A 70 -24.40 -9.70 0.53
C ASN A 70 -23.46 -10.75 -0.08
N ARG A 71 -22.29 -10.94 0.54
CA ARG A 71 -21.34 -11.99 0.14
C ARG A 71 -20.93 -12.84 1.34
N CYS A 72 -20.71 -14.13 1.08
CA CYS A 72 -20.00 -15.00 2.01
C CYS A 72 -18.52 -14.76 1.88
N LEU A 73 -17.86 -14.45 3.00
CA LEU A 73 -16.41 -14.51 3.06
C LEU A 73 -16.02 -15.99 3.07
N THR A 74 -15.73 -16.53 1.89
CA THR A 74 -15.23 -17.88 1.73
C THR A 74 -13.72 -17.85 1.82
N GLY A 75 -13.15 -18.40 2.90
CA GLY A 75 -11.72 -18.69 2.99
C GLY A 75 -11.34 -19.92 2.17
N ASP A 76 -11.91 -20.08 0.98
CA ASP A 76 -11.73 -21.29 0.18
C ASP A 76 -10.28 -21.34 -0.36
N ILE A 77 -9.50 -22.24 0.24
CA ILE A 77 -8.12 -22.53 -0.16
C ILE A 77 -8.09 -23.20 -1.54
N ASP A 78 -9.20 -23.82 -1.96
CA ASP A 78 -9.31 -24.59 -3.20
C ASP A 78 -9.60 -23.71 -4.43
N THR A 79 -9.87 -22.41 -4.23
CA THR A 79 -9.89 -21.38 -5.29
C THR A 79 -8.74 -20.38 -5.09
N PRO A 80 -7.48 -20.75 -5.40
CA PRO A 80 -6.28 -19.99 -5.05
C PRO A 80 -6.05 -18.77 -5.95
N LYS A 81 -7.10 -18.15 -6.51
CA LYS A 81 -6.98 -17.07 -7.51
C LYS A 81 -5.99 -15.98 -7.08
N PHE A 82 -5.99 -15.63 -5.79
CA PHE A 82 -5.09 -14.62 -5.20
C PHE A 82 -4.06 -15.18 -4.20
N MET A 83 -3.92 -16.50 -4.11
CA MET A 83 -3.09 -17.19 -3.11
C MET A 83 -2.09 -18.17 -3.74
N GLY A 84 -1.17 -18.69 -2.92
CA GLY A 84 -0.18 -19.69 -3.32
C GLY A 84 1.14 -19.10 -3.86
N ALA A 85 1.98 -19.95 -4.45
CA ALA A 85 3.26 -19.55 -5.03
C ALA A 85 3.07 -18.62 -6.26
N PRO A 86 4.06 -17.76 -6.55
CA PRO A 86 4.06 -16.92 -7.74
C PRO A 86 3.86 -17.74 -9.02
N ARG A 87 3.04 -17.22 -9.93
CA ARG A 87 2.74 -17.82 -11.23
C ARG A 87 2.05 -16.77 -12.13
N PRO A 88 2.14 -16.90 -13.46
CA PRO A 88 1.54 -15.93 -14.38
C PRO A 88 0.04 -15.70 -14.16
N GLU A 89 -0.73 -16.72 -13.79
CA GLU A 89 -2.17 -16.61 -13.53
C GLU A 89 -2.46 -15.75 -12.28
N LEU A 90 -1.62 -15.87 -11.25
CA LEU A 90 -1.73 -15.09 -10.02
C LEU A 90 -1.36 -13.63 -10.29
N ASP A 91 -0.30 -13.40 -11.06
CA ASP A 91 0.15 -12.06 -11.45
C ASP A 91 -0.92 -11.35 -12.28
N ARG A 92 -1.53 -12.04 -13.25
CA ARG A 92 -2.70 -11.52 -14.00
C ARG A 92 -3.88 -11.22 -13.09
N ALA A 93 -4.24 -12.12 -12.17
CA ALA A 93 -5.35 -11.87 -11.26
C ALA A 93 -5.14 -10.60 -10.41
N TRP A 94 -3.93 -10.40 -9.87
CA TRP A 94 -3.58 -9.18 -9.12
C TRP A 94 -3.48 -7.95 -10.01
N HIS A 95 -3.03 -8.08 -11.26
CA HIS A 95 -3.02 -7.00 -12.24
C HIS A 95 -4.44 -6.53 -12.54
N ASP A 96 -5.34 -7.44 -12.92
CA ASP A 96 -6.74 -7.13 -13.24
C ASP A 96 -7.47 -6.51 -12.04
N LEU A 97 -7.15 -6.96 -10.81
CA LEU A 97 -7.73 -6.41 -9.58
C LEU A 97 -7.31 -4.94 -9.32
N LEU A 98 -6.11 -4.56 -9.76
CA LEU A 98 -5.53 -3.22 -9.57
C LEU A 98 -5.56 -2.38 -10.85
N GLU A 99 -6.18 -2.88 -11.92
CA GLU A 99 -6.33 -2.11 -13.14
C GLU A 99 -7.18 -0.86 -12.87
N ALA A 100 -6.80 0.28 -13.44
CA ALA A 100 -7.54 1.54 -13.30
C ALA A 100 -7.83 1.98 -11.85
N THR A 101 -6.96 1.64 -10.91
CA THR A 101 -7.12 2.07 -9.51
C THR A 101 -6.69 3.51 -9.24
N MET A 102 -6.02 4.13 -10.21
CA MET A 102 -5.87 5.59 -10.33
C MET A 102 -6.94 6.11 -11.28
N ILE A 103 -7.69 7.11 -10.84
CA ILE A 103 -8.80 7.70 -11.57
C ILE A 103 -8.65 9.21 -11.67
N ARG A 104 -9.30 9.78 -12.68
CA ARG A 104 -9.40 11.21 -12.90
C ARG A 104 -10.47 11.80 -11.98
N TYR A 105 -10.17 12.94 -11.38
CA TYR A 105 -11.07 13.79 -10.61
C TYR A 105 -11.17 15.18 -11.23
N THR A 106 -12.36 15.76 -11.13
CA THR A 106 -12.61 17.18 -11.45
C THR A 106 -12.16 18.08 -10.30
N ASP A 107 -12.02 19.38 -10.55
CA ASP A 107 -11.72 20.37 -9.52
C ASP A 107 -12.77 20.35 -8.38
N ASP A 108 -14.06 20.28 -8.73
CA ASP A 108 -15.17 20.25 -7.76
C ASP A 108 -15.12 19.00 -6.87
N GLU A 109 -14.83 17.82 -7.45
CA GLU A 109 -14.75 16.58 -6.68
C GLU A 109 -13.60 16.60 -5.68
N LEU A 110 -12.45 17.18 -6.03
CA LEU A 110 -11.32 17.29 -5.12
C LEU A 110 -11.50 18.35 -4.04
N LEU A 111 -12.12 19.48 -4.39
CA LEU A 111 -12.48 20.51 -3.43
C LEU A 111 -13.39 19.93 -2.34
N LEU A 112 -14.40 19.15 -2.74
CA LEU A 112 -15.31 18.48 -1.80
C LEU A 112 -14.63 17.37 -1.00
N ALA A 113 -13.66 16.66 -1.59
CA ALA A 113 -12.89 15.62 -0.90
C ALA A 113 -11.88 16.19 0.13
N ASN A 114 -11.70 17.51 0.18
CA ASN A 114 -10.75 18.20 1.07
C ASN A 114 -9.31 17.68 0.93
N ASN A 115 -8.88 17.40 -0.31
CA ASN A 115 -7.54 16.89 -0.60
C ASN A 115 -6.68 17.99 -1.25
N ALA A 116 -5.69 18.48 -0.51
CA ALA A 116 -5.03 19.76 -0.80
C ALA A 116 -3.89 19.71 -1.82
N THR A 117 -3.37 18.53 -2.19
CA THR A 117 -2.16 18.41 -3.04
C THR A 117 -2.28 17.40 -4.18
N PRO A 118 -3.22 17.57 -5.12
CA PRO A 118 -3.41 16.63 -6.21
C PRO A 118 -2.44 16.81 -7.39
N VAL A 119 -2.05 15.70 -8.03
CA VAL A 119 -1.28 15.71 -9.27
C VAL A 119 -2.20 16.03 -10.45
N ARG A 120 -1.84 17.01 -11.29
CA ARG A 120 -2.61 17.36 -12.49
C ARG A 120 -2.52 16.26 -13.55
N HIS A 121 -3.61 16.07 -14.27
CA HIS A 121 -3.67 15.21 -15.44
C HIS A 121 -3.57 16.04 -16.73
N GLU A 122 -2.92 15.54 -17.77
CA GLU A 122 -2.69 16.27 -19.03
C GLU A 122 -4.00 16.69 -19.71
N ASP A 123 -4.98 15.78 -19.80
CA ASP A 123 -6.33 16.06 -20.31
C ASP A 123 -7.24 16.90 -19.38
N GLY A 124 -6.68 17.53 -18.35
CA GLY A 124 -7.41 18.31 -17.36
C GLY A 124 -7.97 17.48 -16.20
N GLY A 125 -8.21 18.17 -15.07
CA GLY A 125 -8.49 17.55 -13.78
C GLY A 125 -7.22 17.02 -13.11
N TYR A 126 -7.39 16.01 -12.26
CA TYR A 126 -6.32 15.49 -11.42
C TYR A 126 -6.37 13.97 -11.31
N ALA A 127 -5.21 13.35 -11.08
CA ALA A 127 -5.11 11.93 -10.82
C ALA A 127 -5.15 11.63 -9.31
N GLY A 128 -5.88 10.59 -8.92
CA GLY A 128 -5.89 10.10 -7.55
C GLY A 128 -6.50 8.70 -7.44
N GLY A 129 -6.32 8.05 -6.30
CA GLY A 129 -6.95 6.76 -6.00
C GLY A 129 -8.17 6.90 -5.10
N LEU A 130 -8.94 5.82 -4.94
CA LEU A 130 -9.80 5.63 -3.77
C LEU A 130 -8.96 4.96 -2.65
N GLY A 131 -9.38 5.06 -1.39
CA GLY A 131 -8.68 4.39 -0.28
C GLY A 131 -8.43 2.90 -0.53
N ILE A 132 -9.43 2.19 -1.07
CA ILE A 132 -9.33 0.77 -1.43
C ILE A 132 -8.21 0.48 -2.46
N SER A 133 -7.90 1.44 -3.34
CA SER A 133 -6.78 1.32 -4.28
C SER A 133 -5.45 1.20 -3.54
N HIS A 134 -5.26 1.99 -2.48
CA HIS A 134 -4.04 1.98 -1.68
C HIS A 134 -3.92 0.69 -0.86
N SER A 135 -4.99 0.25 -0.19
CA SER A 135 -4.96 -1.02 0.56
C SER A 135 -4.70 -2.23 -0.33
N LEU A 136 -5.32 -2.31 -1.51
CA LEU A 136 -5.03 -3.39 -2.47
C LEU A 136 -3.59 -3.33 -2.98
N HIS A 137 -3.04 -2.14 -3.20
CA HIS A 137 -1.64 -1.95 -3.57
C HIS A 137 -0.70 -2.45 -2.46
N CYS A 138 -0.89 -2.00 -1.22
CA CYS A 138 -0.13 -2.44 -0.05
C CYS A 138 -0.17 -3.97 0.11
N LEU A 139 -1.35 -4.57 -0.05
CA LEU A 139 -1.52 -6.02 0.05
C LEU A 139 -0.75 -6.77 -1.06
N LYS A 140 -0.76 -6.26 -2.29
CA LYS A 140 0.06 -6.81 -3.39
C LYS A 140 1.55 -6.66 -3.10
N ARG A 141 2.01 -5.52 -2.58
CA ARG A 141 3.43 -5.28 -2.24
C ARG A 141 3.91 -6.24 -1.16
N LEU A 142 3.13 -6.46 -0.11
CA LEU A 142 3.41 -7.48 0.90
C LEU A 142 3.51 -8.88 0.29
N LYS A 143 2.60 -9.23 -0.64
CA LYS A 143 2.64 -10.52 -1.34
C LYS A 143 3.89 -10.68 -2.19
N GLN A 144 4.35 -9.63 -2.86
CA GLN A 144 5.59 -9.67 -3.63
C GLN A 144 6.82 -9.78 -2.72
N TYR A 145 6.81 -9.06 -1.59
CA TYR A 145 7.91 -9.04 -0.63
C TYR A 145 8.18 -10.42 0.02
N ILE A 146 7.14 -11.24 0.23
CA ILE A 146 7.33 -12.62 0.74
C ILE A 146 7.83 -13.60 -0.33
N HIS A 147 7.98 -13.17 -1.59
CA HIS A 147 8.49 -13.96 -2.70
C HIS A 147 9.59 -13.21 -3.48
N PRO A 148 10.66 -12.77 -2.81
CA PRO A 148 11.62 -11.84 -3.39
C PRO A 148 12.35 -12.41 -4.60
N ASP A 149 12.71 -13.70 -4.56
CA ASP A 149 13.44 -14.39 -5.63
C ASP A 149 12.68 -14.40 -6.98
N TYR A 150 11.35 -14.26 -6.96
CA TYR A 150 10.53 -14.23 -8.16
C TYR A 150 10.28 -12.79 -8.65
N TYR A 151 10.11 -11.84 -7.75
CA TYR A 151 9.64 -10.49 -8.10
C TYR A 151 10.76 -9.45 -8.21
N TYR A 152 11.95 -9.71 -7.66
CA TYR A 152 13.02 -8.73 -7.61
C TYR A 152 14.34 -9.29 -8.14
N ASN A 153 15.10 -8.44 -8.82
CA ASN A 153 16.49 -8.73 -9.10
C ASN A 153 17.33 -8.30 -7.90
N HIS A 154 17.95 -9.26 -7.23
CA HIS A 154 18.69 -9.01 -6.00
C HIS A 154 19.92 -8.10 -6.19
N GLU A 155 20.44 -8.00 -7.41
CA GLU A 155 21.61 -7.18 -7.72
C GLU A 155 21.27 -5.70 -7.93
N THR A 156 20.08 -5.41 -8.45
CA THR A 156 19.67 -4.05 -8.83
C THR A 156 18.57 -3.48 -7.94
N GLN A 157 17.97 -4.29 -7.08
CA GLN A 157 16.88 -3.85 -6.21
C GLN A 157 17.40 -2.90 -5.13
N ASP A 158 16.77 -1.74 -5.01
CA ASP A 158 16.89 -0.91 -3.82
C ASP A 158 16.10 -1.58 -2.68
N TRP A 159 16.83 -2.29 -1.82
CA TRP A 159 16.25 -2.99 -0.68
C TRP A 159 15.82 -2.05 0.44
N ALA A 160 16.43 -0.87 0.55
CA ALA A 160 16.09 0.09 1.59
C ALA A 160 14.75 0.78 1.29
N GLU A 161 14.56 1.22 0.04
CA GLU A 161 13.26 1.72 -0.44
C GLU A 161 12.19 0.64 -0.30
N LEU A 162 12.47 -0.58 -0.80
CA LEU A 162 11.50 -1.67 -0.78
C LEU A 162 11.08 -2.02 0.65
N TYR A 163 12.03 -2.10 1.59
CA TYR A 163 11.74 -2.34 2.99
C TYR A 163 10.89 -1.22 3.57
N SER A 164 11.29 0.05 3.41
CA SER A 164 10.54 1.19 3.95
C SER A 164 9.11 1.25 3.39
N HIS A 165 8.96 0.94 2.10
CA HIS A 165 7.66 0.86 1.46
C HIS A 165 6.81 -0.26 2.06
N VAL A 166 7.35 -1.47 2.16
CA VAL A 166 6.61 -2.62 2.66
C VAL A 166 6.34 -2.52 4.17
N ASP A 167 7.18 -1.84 4.94
CA ASP A 167 7.03 -1.69 6.39
C ASP A 167 5.86 -0.76 6.78
N HIS A 168 5.60 0.30 6.01
CA HIS A 168 4.43 1.15 6.25
C HIS A 168 3.12 0.52 5.74
N CYS A 169 3.18 -0.49 4.85
CA CYS A 169 2.00 -1.15 4.31
C CYS A 169 1.13 -1.79 5.42
N PRO A 170 1.68 -2.61 6.35
CA PRO A 170 0.95 -3.11 7.50
C PRO A 170 0.30 -2.02 8.34
N GLU A 171 0.97 -0.88 8.53
CA GLU A 171 0.43 0.22 9.33
C GLU A 171 -0.74 0.92 8.62
N SER A 172 -0.61 1.18 7.31
CA SER A 172 -1.71 1.71 6.48
C SER A 172 -2.92 0.78 6.48
N LEU A 173 -2.68 -0.53 6.28
CA LEU A 173 -3.72 -1.55 6.32
C LEU A 173 -4.37 -1.67 7.71
N ARG A 174 -3.59 -1.61 8.79
CA ARG A 174 -4.10 -1.66 10.17
C ARG A 174 -5.04 -0.49 10.42
N GLN A 175 -4.64 0.73 10.05
CA GLN A 175 -5.48 1.92 10.22
C GLN A 175 -6.78 1.80 9.42
N GLU A 176 -6.72 1.37 8.15
CA GLU A 176 -7.92 1.22 7.32
C GLU A 176 -8.87 0.12 7.83
N ILE A 177 -8.33 -1.01 8.31
CA ILE A 177 -9.12 -2.08 8.93
C ILE A 177 -9.83 -1.56 10.18
N LEU A 178 -9.18 -0.73 10.99
CA LEU A 178 -9.81 -0.12 12.17
C LEU A 178 -10.86 0.92 11.78
N CYS A 179 -10.62 1.73 10.74
CA CYS A 179 -11.61 2.69 10.22
C CYS A 179 -12.85 1.99 9.64
N SER A 180 -12.67 0.79 9.09
CA SER A 180 -13.74 -0.01 8.47
C SER A 180 -14.15 -1.21 9.32
N ALA A 181 -13.95 -1.12 10.65
CA ALA A 181 -14.04 -2.25 11.57
C ALA A 181 -15.26 -3.16 11.31
N ASP A 182 -14.99 -4.44 11.10
CA ASP A 182 -16.03 -5.45 10.93
C ASP A 182 -16.64 -5.81 12.30
N ALA A 183 -17.85 -5.33 12.54
CA ALA A 183 -18.60 -5.59 13.76
C ALA A 183 -19.42 -6.90 13.72
N ASN A 184 -19.27 -7.73 12.69
CA ASN A 184 -19.95 -9.02 12.63
C ASN A 184 -19.40 -10.00 13.67
N VAL A 185 -20.30 -10.71 14.37
CA VAL A 185 -19.92 -11.66 15.42
C VAL A 185 -19.38 -12.95 14.80
N TYR A 186 -18.09 -13.23 14.98
CA TYR A 186 -17.53 -14.55 14.69
C TYR A 186 -17.63 -15.50 15.89
N THR A 187 -17.64 -16.80 15.63
CA THR A 187 -17.64 -17.83 16.70
C THR A 187 -16.53 -18.85 16.48
N PRO A 188 -15.78 -19.26 17.52
CA PRO A 188 -14.87 -20.39 17.41
C PRO A 188 -15.64 -21.70 17.19
N GLN A 189 -15.08 -22.61 16.39
CA GLN A 189 -15.63 -23.94 16.13
C GLN A 189 -14.51 -25.00 16.13
N TRP A 190 -14.78 -26.15 16.73
CA TRP A 190 -13.90 -27.31 16.66
C TRP A 190 -14.09 -28.03 15.32
N THR A 191 -12.99 -28.47 14.72
CA THR A 191 -13.00 -29.26 13.48
C THR A 191 -12.13 -30.49 13.68
N ALA A 192 -12.38 -31.55 12.90
CA ALA A 192 -11.60 -32.79 12.96
C ALA A 192 -10.09 -32.57 12.71
N HIS A 193 -9.73 -31.48 12.01
CA HIS A 193 -8.37 -31.13 11.64
C HIS A 193 -7.62 -30.29 12.68
N SER A 194 -8.29 -29.80 13.72
CA SER A 194 -7.65 -28.93 14.72
C SER A 194 -7.94 -29.40 16.14
N ARG A 195 -6.97 -30.13 16.72
CA ARG A 195 -7.07 -30.73 18.06
C ARG A 195 -6.53 -29.84 19.19
N VAL A 196 -5.84 -28.75 18.86
CA VAL A 196 -5.13 -27.88 19.84
C VAL A 196 -5.75 -26.49 19.94
N LYS A 197 -6.37 -25.99 18.86
CA LYS A 197 -7.03 -24.68 18.82
C LYS A 197 -8.32 -24.75 17.99
N PRO A 198 -9.43 -24.11 18.38
CA PRO A 198 -10.60 -24.03 17.52
C PRO A 198 -10.28 -23.20 16.27
N THR A 199 -10.97 -23.50 15.17
CA THR A 199 -10.97 -22.66 13.96
C THR A 199 -12.00 -21.55 14.11
N VAL A 200 -11.85 -20.45 13.37
CA VAL A 200 -12.84 -19.37 13.38
C VAL A 200 -13.93 -19.65 12.35
N ARG A 201 -15.20 -19.52 12.77
CA ARG A 201 -16.35 -19.46 11.86
C ARG A 201 -16.79 -18.00 11.73
N VAL A 202 -16.51 -17.41 10.57
CA VAL A 202 -16.96 -16.06 10.23
C VAL A 202 -18.40 -16.13 9.68
N PRO A 203 -19.31 -15.19 10.01
CA PRO A 203 -20.69 -15.19 9.50
C PRO A 203 -20.81 -15.29 7.99
N ARG A 204 -21.91 -15.89 7.52
CA ARG A 204 -22.06 -16.19 6.09
C ARG A 204 -22.50 -15.00 5.24
N PRO A 205 -23.23 -13.98 5.70
CA PRO A 205 -23.40 -12.76 4.91
C PRO A 205 -22.67 -11.58 5.53
N HIS A 206 -21.78 -10.95 4.76
CA HIS A 206 -21.29 -9.60 5.01
C HIS A 206 -21.90 -8.67 3.98
N ALA A 207 -22.26 -7.46 4.40
CA ALA A 207 -22.57 -6.38 3.46
C ALA A 207 -21.26 -5.87 2.88
N CYS A 208 -20.91 -6.38 1.69
CA CYS A 208 -19.68 -6.01 0.99
C CYS A 208 -19.97 -4.96 -0.07
N VAL A 209 -19.02 -4.09 -0.35
CA VAL A 209 -19.09 -3.26 -1.56
C VAL A 209 -19.18 -4.15 -2.79
N ASP A 210 -20.06 -3.80 -3.73
CA ASP A 210 -20.11 -4.46 -5.03
C ASP A 210 -18.88 -4.05 -5.86
N TRP A 211 -17.80 -4.81 -5.68
CA TRP A 211 -16.52 -4.54 -6.33
C TRP A 211 -16.66 -4.46 -7.85
N ALA A 212 -17.47 -5.31 -8.48
CA ALA A 212 -17.60 -5.30 -9.94
C ALA A 212 -18.23 -3.99 -10.44
N ALA A 213 -19.25 -3.50 -9.73
CA ALA A 213 -19.87 -2.22 -10.05
C ALA A 213 -18.92 -1.03 -9.78
N LEU A 214 -18.21 -1.04 -8.65
CA LEU A 214 -17.27 0.03 -8.29
C LEU A 214 -16.08 0.06 -9.25
N HIS A 215 -15.45 -1.08 -9.50
CA HIS A 215 -14.29 -1.20 -10.37
C HIS A 215 -14.63 -0.85 -11.83
N GLY A 216 -15.81 -1.24 -12.32
CA GLY A 216 -16.29 -0.80 -13.63
C GLY A 216 -16.49 0.71 -13.73
N TRP A 217 -16.96 1.36 -12.66
CA TRP A 217 -17.00 2.83 -12.60
C TRP A 217 -15.59 3.46 -12.58
N MET A 218 -14.64 2.84 -11.88
CA MET A 218 -13.23 3.30 -11.85
C MET A 218 -12.56 3.18 -13.22
N GLN A 219 -12.78 2.06 -13.93
CA GLN A 219 -12.26 1.83 -15.28
C GLN A 219 -12.72 2.92 -16.28
N GLY A 220 -13.96 3.37 -16.17
CA GLY A 220 -14.48 4.48 -17.00
C GLY A 220 -13.83 5.84 -16.71
N ARG A 221 -13.02 5.95 -15.65
CA ARG A 221 -12.35 7.17 -15.20
C ARG A 221 -10.84 7.01 -15.10
N ALA A 222 -10.26 5.95 -15.64
CA ALA A 222 -8.86 5.62 -15.47
C ALA A 222 -7.94 6.80 -15.81
N ALA A 223 -7.02 7.11 -14.89
CA ALA A 223 -5.91 8.04 -15.12
C ALA A 223 -4.65 7.21 -15.39
N ARG A 224 -4.06 7.32 -16.57
CA ARG A 224 -2.80 6.63 -16.86
C ARG A 224 -1.65 7.43 -16.25
N LEU A 225 -0.65 6.71 -15.76
CA LEU A 225 0.53 7.34 -15.17
C LEU A 225 1.32 8.15 -16.21
N ASP A 226 1.35 7.68 -17.46
CA ASP A 226 1.95 8.38 -18.59
C ASP A 226 1.32 9.77 -18.86
N ASP A 227 0.07 9.96 -18.43
CA ASP A 227 -0.70 11.20 -18.65
C ASP A 227 -0.71 12.12 -17.41
N MET A 228 0.12 11.81 -16.39
CA MET A 228 0.26 12.63 -15.18
C MET A 228 1.36 13.67 -15.35
N VAL A 229 1.05 14.92 -15.00
CA VAL A 229 2.01 16.02 -15.06
C VAL A 229 3.06 15.82 -13.97
N GLY A 230 4.32 15.69 -14.38
CA GLY A 230 5.46 15.52 -13.49
C GLY A 230 5.70 16.73 -12.56
N PRO A 231 6.49 16.55 -11.50
CA PRO A 231 6.83 17.64 -10.59
C PRO A 231 7.60 18.75 -11.32
N PRO A 232 7.42 20.03 -10.94
CA PRO A 232 8.22 21.11 -11.51
C PRO A 232 9.70 20.93 -11.15
N TYR A 233 10.61 21.27 -12.07
CA TYR A 233 12.05 21.15 -11.85
C TYR A 233 12.53 21.88 -10.58
N SER A 234 11.89 23.00 -10.23
CA SER A 234 12.18 23.78 -9.02
C SER A 234 12.02 23.00 -7.71
N LEU A 235 11.31 21.87 -7.71
CA LEU A 235 11.19 20.99 -6.54
C LEU A 235 12.55 20.38 -6.13
N TYR A 236 13.50 20.33 -7.06
CA TYR A 236 14.83 19.74 -6.88
C TYR A 236 15.93 20.78 -6.67
N ASP A 237 15.63 22.08 -6.72
CA ASP A 237 16.63 23.14 -6.54
C ASP A 237 17.30 23.03 -5.15
N GLY A 238 18.63 23.05 -5.13
CA GLY A 238 19.42 22.93 -3.89
C GLY A 238 19.54 21.51 -3.31
N LYS A 239 18.88 20.51 -3.90
CA LYS A 239 19.16 19.09 -3.64
C LYS A 239 20.24 18.64 -4.62
N GLY A 240 21.45 18.34 -4.12
CA GLY A 240 22.62 18.07 -4.95
C GLY A 240 22.35 17.03 -6.05
N GLU A 241 22.95 17.26 -7.23
CA GLU A 241 22.93 16.35 -8.39
C GLU A 241 23.54 15.00 -7.99
N GLY A 242 22.70 14.11 -7.49
CA GLY A 242 23.11 12.89 -6.83
C GLY A 242 22.29 11.67 -7.20
N THR A 243 21.45 11.73 -8.23
CA THR A 243 20.91 10.56 -8.95
C THR A 243 20.55 11.02 -10.36
N GLY A 244 21.09 10.35 -11.37
CA GLY A 244 20.93 10.74 -12.77
C GLY A 244 19.48 10.69 -13.23
N HIS A 245 18.79 11.82 -13.24
CA HIS A 245 17.66 12.05 -14.12
C HIS A 245 18.22 12.54 -15.46
N GLY A 246 18.52 11.59 -16.33
CA GLY A 246 18.89 11.88 -17.71
C GLY A 246 17.78 12.66 -18.40
N GLU A 247 18.19 13.64 -19.19
CA GLU A 247 17.34 14.47 -20.03
C GLU A 247 16.38 13.61 -20.88
N GLY A 248 15.08 13.87 -20.74
CA GLY A 248 14.01 13.23 -21.50
C GLY A 248 12.82 12.98 -20.60
N GLY A 249 11.63 13.46 -20.98
CA GLY A 249 10.37 13.12 -20.33
C GLY A 249 10.25 11.60 -20.21
N GLY A 250 10.56 11.09 -19.02
CA GLY A 250 10.68 9.67 -18.74
C GLY A 250 9.30 9.09 -18.58
N ARG A 251 8.90 8.28 -19.56
CA ARG A 251 7.76 7.35 -19.48
C ARG A 251 7.76 6.64 -18.13
N TRP A 252 6.70 6.84 -17.36
CA TRP A 252 6.54 6.17 -16.08
C TRP A 252 6.09 4.73 -16.33
N ASP A 253 7.05 3.85 -16.60
CA ASP A 253 6.75 2.45 -16.86
C ASP A 253 6.32 1.75 -15.57
N VAL A 254 5.01 1.75 -15.30
CA VAL A 254 4.37 0.86 -14.29
C VAL A 254 4.22 -0.58 -14.78
N SER A 255 4.88 -0.95 -15.88
CA SER A 255 5.10 -2.34 -16.23
C SER A 255 6.12 -2.97 -15.27
N CYS A 256 5.68 -3.28 -14.05
CA CYS A 256 6.15 -4.51 -13.42
C CYS A 256 5.56 -5.67 -14.24
N GLY A 257 6.21 -5.99 -15.35
CA GLY A 257 5.81 -7.03 -16.29
C GLY A 257 6.65 -7.01 -17.57
N VAL A 258 7.59 -7.96 -17.66
CA VAL A 258 8.22 -8.48 -18.89
C VAL A 258 9.24 -7.55 -19.58
N VAL A 259 10.50 -7.62 -19.13
CA VAL A 259 11.65 -7.45 -20.04
C VAL A 259 11.95 -8.86 -20.60
N GLY A 260 12.00 -9.17 -21.88
CA GLY A 260 11.84 -8.42 -23.12
C GLY A 260 12.33 -9.35 -24.23
N LEU A 261 11.43 -9.78 -25.12
CA LEU A 261 11.79 -10.34 -26.42
C LEU A 261 12.47 -9.20 -27.21
N SER A 262 13.75 -9.37 -27.57
CA SER A 262 14.42 -8.46 -28.49
C SER A 262 14.29 -8.98 -29.93
N CYS A 263 13.43 -8.31 -30.71
CA CYS A 263 13.50 -8.32 -32.16
C CYS A 263 14.44 -7.19 -32.61
N LEU A 264 15.64 -7.53 -33.07
CA LEU A 264 16.35 -6.76 -34.09
C LEU A 264 16.93 -7.73 -35.12
N GLY A 265 16.36 -7.71 -36.32
CA GLY A 265 16.92 -8.38 -37.48
C GLY A 265 18.02 -7.54 -38.12
N SER A 266 19.19 -8.14 -38.36
CA SER A 266 19.75 -8.35 -39.71
C SER A 266 21.23 -8.75 -39.63
N ALA A 267 21.46 -10.01 -40.02
CA ALA A 267 22.64 -10.54 -40.68
C ALA A 267 24.05 -10.14 -40.19
N VAL A 268 24.72 -11.06 -39.48
CA VAL A 268 26.02 -11.58 -39.92
C VAL A 268 26.04 -13.09 -39.69
N VAL A 269 26.23 -13.84 -40.78
CA VAL A 269 26.50 -15.26 -40.79
C VAL A 269 27.89 -15.51 -40.20
N PHE A 270 28.00 -16.32 -39.16
CA PHE A 270 29.16 -17.17 -38.95
C PHE A 270 28.71 -18.54 -38.44
N VAL A 271 28.80 -19.51 -39.34
CA VAL A 271 28.79 -20.95 -39.06
C VAL A 271 30.16 -21.30 -38.49
N VAL A 272 30.24 -21.80 -37.26
CA VAL A 272 31.22 -22.83 -36.88
C VAL A 272 30.58 -23.76 -35.84
N ALA A 273 30.85 -25.04 -36.05
CA ALA A 273 30.25 -26.24 -35.50
C ALA A 273 30.79 -26.67 -34.11
N VAL A 274 29.91 -27.36 -33.36
CA VAL A 274 30.14 -28.57 -32.53
C VAL A 274 31.01 -28.46 -31.27
N GLY A 275 30.43 -28.87 -30.13
CA GLY A 275 31.18 -29.16 -28.90
C GLY A 275 30.33 -29.60 -27.70
N THR A 276 30.02 -30.89 -27.64
CA THR A 276 29.40 -31.68 -26.56
C THR A 276 29.99 -31.52 -25.14
N ARG A 277 29.12 -31.63 -24.11
CA ARG A 277 29.16 -32.44 -22.86
C ARG A 277 29.02 -31.71 -21.50
N PHE A 278 28.00 -32.18 -20.75
CA PHE A 278 27.97 -32.58 -19.33
C PHE A 278 29.01 -32.01 -18.36
N PHE A 279 28.56 -31.33 -17.31
CA PHE A 279 28.26 -31.89 -15.98
C PHE A 279 27.31 -30.96 -15.22
#